data_AF-A0A818WJW4-F1
#
_entry.id   AF-A0A818WJW4-F1
#
_cell.length_a   1.000
_cell.length_b   1.000
_cell.length_c   1.000
_cell.angle_alpha   90.00
_cell.angle_beta   90.00
_cell.angle_gamma   90.00
#
_symmetry.space_group_name_H-M   'P 1'
#
loop_
_entity.id
_entity.type
_entity.pdbx_description
1 polymer ?
#
loop_
_entity_poly.entity_id
_entity_poly.type
_entity_poly.pdbx_seq_one_letter_code
_entity_poly.pdbx_strand_id
1 'polypeptide(L)'
;MLPSGFAWSHCVNIIGNGCVVNLPELVDEIKSMESRGIADWSKRFFISDRAHLVFDFHKQIDLLLEQRRGKNWLDTSKCGIGPTYASKANRNGIRMVDLMSSFGIFTEK
;
A
#
# COMPACT_ATOMS: atom_id res chain seq x y z
N MET A 1 -7.41 3.27 -2.98
CA MET A 1 -7.04 2.22 -2.01
C MET A 1 -7.92 2.24 -0.75
N LEU A 2 -8.54 3.37 -0.41
CA LEU A 2 -9.49 3.44 0.71
C LEU A 2 -10.69 2.49 0.53
N PRO A 3 -11.18 1.83 1.61
CA PRO A 3 -12.41 1.05 1.54
C PRO A 3 -13.62 1.94 1.21
N SER A 4 -14.59 1.42 0.47
CA SER A 4 -15.78 2.19 0.03
C SER A 4 -16.62 2.73 1.21
N GLY A 5 -16.50 2.11 2.39
CA GLY A 5 -17.13 2.57 3.63
C GLY A 5 -16.51 3.84 4.22
N PHE A 6 -15.44 4.40 3.64
CA PHE A 6 -14.75 5.57 4.19
C PHE A 6 -15.64 6.82 4.27
N ALA A 7 -16.55 6.97 3.31
CA ALA A 7 -17.49 8.09 3.25
C ALA A 7 -18.60 8.04 4.31
N TRP A 8 -18.86 6.88 4.91
CA TRP A 8 -19.97 6.69 5.84
C TRP A 8 -19.50 6.73 7.28
N SER A 9 -20.10 7.58 8.12
CA SER A 9 -19.69 7.80 9.51
C SER A 9 -19.88 6.58 10.43
N HIS A 10 -20.79 5.68 10.10
CA HIS A 10 -21.10 4.48 10.88
C HIS A 10 -20.21 3.27 10.53
N CYS A 11 -19.45 3.35 9.44
CA CYS A 11 -18.60 2.26 8.99
C CYS A 11 -17.20 2.34 9.62
N VAL A 12 -16.70 1.19 10.09
CA VAL A 12 -15.30 0.99 10.46
C VAL A 12 -14.56 0.44 9.25
N ASN A 13 -13.47 1.09 8.87
CA ASN A 13 -12.68 0.81 7.69
C ASN A 13 -11.36 0.20 8.11
N ILE A 14 -11.06 -1.01 7.63
CA ILE A 14 -9.88 -1.76 8.03
C ILE A 14 -9.12 -2.19 6.79
N ILE A 15 -7.83 -1.85 6.71
CA ILE A 15 -6.89 -2.44 5.76
C ILE A 15 -6.27 -3.68 6.40
N GLY A 16 -6.66 -4.85 5.89
CA GLY A 16 -6.17 -6.13 6.39
C GLY A 16 -4.71 -6.42 6.03
N ASN A 17 -4.14 -7.42 6.71
CA ASN A 17 -2.78 -7.94 6.46
C ASN A 17 -2.57 -8.53 5.06
N GLY A 18 -3.67 -8.88 4.37
CA GLY A 18 -3.65 -9.35 2.99
C GLY A 18 -3.22 -8.26 2.02
N CYS A 19 -3.52 -7.00 2.32
CA CYS A 19 -3.33 -5.87 1.42
C CYS A 19 -1.87 -5.41 1.33
N VAL A 20 -1.56 -4.80 0.20
CA VAL A 20 -0.31 -4.08 -0.06
C VAL A 20 -0.61 -2.59 -0.11
N VAL A 21 0.09 -1.79 0.69
CA VAL A 21 -0.20 -0.37 0.92
C VAL A 21 0.86 0.50 0.29
N ASN A 22 0.43 1.40 -0.59
CA ASN A 22 1.27 2.49 -1.06
C ASN A 22 1.02 3.73 -0.20
N LEU A 23 2.04 4.16 0.56
CA LEU A 23 1.93 5.26 1.52
C LEU A 23 1.64 6.62 0.86
N PRO A 24 2.43 7.09 -0.13
CA PRO A 24 2.14 8.32 -0.85
C PRO A 24 0.70 8.40 -1.38
N GLU A 25 0.25 7.37 -2.10
CA GLU A 25 -1.10 7.34 -2.69
C GLU A 25 -2.18 7.31 -1.61
N LEU A 26 -1.96 6.57 -0.51
CA LEU A 26 -2.90 6.53 0.60
C LEU A 26 -3.05 7.91 1.26
N VAL A 27 -1.94 8.61 1.49
CA VAL A 27 -1.94 9.95 2.11
C VAL A 27 -2.64 10.96 1.20
N ASP A 28 -2.38 10.92 -0.10
CA ASP A 28 -3.01 11.83 -1.07
C ASP A 28 -4.52 11.55 -1.20
N GLU A 29 -4.93 10.28 -1.18
CA GLU A 29 -6.35 9.91 -1.14
C GLU A 29 -7.04 10.43 0.13
N ILE A 30 -6.41 10.28 1.30
CA ILE A 30 -6.96 10.78 2.56
C ILE A 30 -7.13 12.31 2.51
N LYS A 31 -6.10 13.04 2.08
CA LYS A 31 -6.17 14.51 1.95
C LYS A 31 -7.29 14.95 0.99
N SER A 32 -7.43 14.24 -0.13
CA SER A 32 -8.53 14.48 -1.08
C SER A 32 -9.90 14.28 -0.42
N MET A 33 -10.07 13.26 0.42
CA MET A 33 -11.32 13.04 1.16
C MET A 33 -11.54 14.07 2.27
N GLU A 34 -10.50 14.49 2.97
CA GLU A 34 -10.58 15.56 3.99
C GLU A 34 -11.03 16.88 3.36
N SER A 35 -10.49 17.24 2.19
CA SER A 35 -10.93 18.43 1.44
C SER A 35 -12.39 18.38 1.00
N ARG A 36 -12.99 17.18 0.92
CA ARG A 36 -14.41 16.96 0.60
C ARG A 36 -15.32 16.96 1.85
N GLY A 37 -14.76 17.23 3.04
CA GLY A 37 -15.51 17.36 4.29
C GLY A 37 -15.59 16.10 5.14
N ILE A 38 -14.82 15.05 4.82
CA ILE A 38 -14.76 13.82 5.62
C ILE A 38 -13.63 13.98 6.65
N ALA A 39 -13.91 14.58 7.82
CA ALA A 39 -12.90 14.85 8.86
C ALA A 39 -12.82 13.76 9.95
N ASP A 40 -13.93 13.07 10.27
CA ASP A 40 -14.00 12.09 11.38
C ASP A 40 -13.53 10.67 11.00
N TRP A 41 -12.52 10.55 10.13
CA TRP A 41 -12.03 9.26 9.64
C TRP A 41 -11.01 8.59 10.57
N SER A 42 -10.19 9.39 11.29
CA SER A 42 -9.07 8.88 12.11
C SER A 42 -9.50 7.86 13.18
N LYS A 43 -10.70 8.00 13.76
CA LYS A 43 -11.23 7.08 14.78
C LYS A 43 -11.79 5.76 14.23
N ARG A 44 -11.96 5.68 12.90
CA ARG A 44 -12.66 4.58 12.23
C ARG A 44 -11.83 3.91 11.15
N PHE A 45 -10.62 4.40 10.90
CA PHE A 45 -9.71 3.88 9.89
C PHE A 45 -8.52 3.21 10.55
N PHE A 46 -8.37 1.91 10.31
CA PHE A 46 -7.31 1.10 10.90
C PHE A 46 -6.52 0.41 9.79
N ILE A 47 -5.20 0.39 9.97
CA ILE A 47 -4.28 -0.33 9.08
C ILE A 47 -3.63 -1.44 9.89
N SER A 48 -3.63 -2.66 9.36
CA SER A 48 -2.89 -3.75 9.98
C SER A 48 -1.38 -3.49 9.94
N ASP A 49 -0.74 -3.66 11.09
CA ASP A 49 0.71 -3.74 11.28
C ASP A 49 1.41 -4.74 10.34
N ARG A 50 0.71 -5.79 9.91
CA ARG A 50 1.21 -6.84 9.01
C ARG A 50 0.99 -6.54 7.53
N ALA A 51 0.33 -5.43 7.18
CA ALA A 51 0.21 -5.00 5.80
C ALA A 51 1.61 -4.70 5.21
N HIS A 52 1.82 -5.10 3.96
CA HIS A 52 3.10 -4.88 3.29
C HIS A 52 3.13 -3.53 2.59
N LEU A 53 4.30 -2.91 2.52
CA LEU A 53 4.49 -1.62 1.88
C LEU A 53 4.88 -1.77 0.42
N VAL A 54 4.21 -0.99 -0.42
CA VAL A 54 4.59 -0.78 -1.81
C VAL A 54 5.50 0.44 -1.86
N PHE A 55 6.70 0.25 -2.41
CA PHE A 55 7.65 1.33 -2.67
C PHE A 55 7.71 1.64 -4.17
N ASP A 56 8.28 2.79 -4.52
CA ASP A 56 8.44 3.19 -5.92
C ASP A 56 9.34 2.25 -6.70
N PHE A 57 10.32 1.60 -6.05
CA PHE A 57 11.13 0.59 -6.71
C PHE A 57 10.31 -0.65 -7.11
N HIS A 58 9.26 -1.02 -6.34
CA HIS A 58 8.37 -2.10 -6.75
C HIS A 58 7.62 -1.73 -8.04
N LYS A 59 7.20 -0.46 -8.20
CA LYS A 59 6.57 0.03 -9.44
C LYS A 59 7.54 -0.02 -10.62
N GLN A 60 8.80 0.39 -10.41
CA GLN A 60 9.83 0.34 -11.44
C GLN A 60 10.16 -1.10 -11.85
N ILE A 61 10.25 -2.02 -10.90
CA ILE A 61 10.47 -3.45 -11.18
C ILE A 61 9.31 -4.02 -11.99
N ASP A 62 8.06 -3.67 -11.64
CA ASP A 62 6.87 -4.09 -12.39
C ASP A 62 6.95 -3.66 -13.86
N LEU A 63 7.32 -2.40 -14.09
CA LEU A 63 7.51 -1.86 -15.45
C LEU A 63 8.62 -2.58 -16.21
N LEU A 64 9.77 -2.83 -15.57
CA LEU A 64 10.90 -3.52 -16.20
C LEU A 64 10.58 -4.99 -16.52
N LEU A 65 9.83 -5.67 -15.64
CA LEU A 65 9.40 -7.05 -15.85
C LEU A 65 8.44 -7.15 -17.04
N GLU A 66 7.50 -6.22 -17.16
CA GLU A 66 6.59 -6.17 -18.28
C GLU A 66 7.33 -5.84 -19.59
N GLN A 67 8.27 -4.89 -19.59
CA GLN A 67 9.14 -4.62 -20.75
C GLN A 67 9.94 -5.86 -21.18
N ARG A 68 10.45 -6.65 -20.21
CA ARG A 68 11.17 -7.91 -20.50
C ARG A 68 10.27 -8.99 -21.10
N ARG A 69 8.99 -9.03 -20.74
CA ARG A 69 8.04 -10.05 -21.23
C ARG A 69 7.65 -9.84 -22.70
N GLY A 70 7.83 -8.63 -23.24
CA GLY A 70 7.65 -8.34 -24.65
C GLY A 70 6.23 -8.69 -25.14
N LYS A 71 6.10 -9.75 -25.93
CA LYS A 71 4.83 -10.18 -26.53
C LYS A 71 3.87 -10.86 -25.55
N ASN A 72 4.33 -11.31 -24.38
CA ASN A 72 3.50 -11.90 -23.32
C ASN A 72 3.17 -10.87 -22.23
N TRP A 73 2.84 -9.66 -22.66
CA TRP A 73 2.46 -8.54 -21.79
C TRP A 73 1.19 -8.89 -21.00
N LEU A 74 1.23 -8.72 -19.68
CA LEU A 74 0.07 -8.98 -18.81
C LEU A 74 -0.81 -7.75 -18.61
N ASP A 75 -0.35 -6.58 -19.05
CA ASP A 75 -1.03 -5.29 -18.84
C ASP A 75 -1.32 -5.02 -17.38
N THR A 76 -0.27 -5.11 -16.57
CA THR A 76 -0.37 -4.79 -15.16
C THR A 76 -0.70 -3.32 -14.97
N SER A 77 -1.36 -2.99 -13.85
CA SER A 77 -1.67 -1.61 -13.46
C SER A 77 -0.42 -0.75 -13.21
N LYS A 78 0.79 -1.32 -13.33
CA LYS A 78 2.10 -0.68 -13.06
C LYS A 78 2.23 -0.10 -11.66
N CYS A 79 1.37 -0.56 -10.74
CA CYS A 79 1.33 -0.12 -9.35
C CYS A 79 2.32 -0.88 -8.46
N GLY A 80 3.11 -1.82 -8.99
CA GLY A 80 4.08 -2.57 -8.17
C GLY A 80 3.46 -3.65 -7.28
N ILE A 81 2.21 -4.04 -7.55
CA ILE A 81 1.47 -5.02 -6.74
C ILE A 81 2.13 -6.40 -6.82
N GLY A 82 2.44 -6.87 -8.03
CA GLY A 82 3.09 -8.16 -8.25
C GLY A 82 4.43 -8.28 -7.54
N PRO A 83 5.38 -7.35 -7.77
CA PRO A 83 6.66 -7.33 -7.06
C PRO A 83 6.52 -7.25 -5.53
N THR A 84 5.54 -6.49 -5.02
CA THR A 84 5.31 -6.41 -3.56
C THR A 84 4.84 -7.75 -2.98
N TYR A 85 3.93 -8.45 -3.67
CA TYR A 85 3.52 -9.79 -3.27
C TYR A 85 4.63 -10.83 -3.42
N ALA A 86 5.51 -10.67 -4.40
CA ALA A 86 6.71 -11.50 -4.52
C ALA A 86 7.64 -11.28 -3.31
N SER A 87 7.85 -10.04 -2.88
CA SER A 87 8.64 -9.74 -1.68
C SER A 87 7.99 -10.30 -0.40
N LYS A 88 6.66 -10.29 -0.32
CA LYS A 88 5.90 -10.94 0.75
C LYS A 88 6.11 -12.46 0.76
N ALA A 89 6.06 -13.11 -0.40
CA ALA A 89 6.30 -14.54 -0.53
C ALA A 89 7.75 -14.93 -0.19
N ASN A 90 8.71 -14.09 -0.60
CA ASN A 90 10.14 -14.24 -0.32
C ASN A 90 10.52 -13.85 1.12
N ARG A 91 9.57 -13.34 1.92
CA ARG A 91 9.76 -12.91 3.31
C ARG A 91 10.79 -11.79 3.49
N ASN A 92 11.12 -11.06 2.42
CA ASN A 92 12.01 -9.90 2.43
C ASN A 92 11.24 -8.57 2.28
N GLY A 93 9.91 -8.62 2.19
CA GLY A 93 9.08 -7.43 2.14
C GLY A 93 9.05 -6.65 3.45
N ILE A 94 9.00 -5.32 3.34
CA ILE A 94 8.85 -4.41 4.46
C ILE A 94 7.36 -4.24 4.80
N ARG A 95 7.04 -4.24 6.09
CA ARG A 95 5.66 -4.17 6.62
C ARG A 95 5.42 -2.88 7.39
N MET A 96 4.15 -2.56 7.67
CA MET A 96 3.78 -1.39 8.47
C MET A 96 4.40 -1.39 9.88
N VAL A 97 4.53 -2.55 10.51
CA VAL A 97 5.21 -2.69 11.81
C VAL A 97 6.66 -2.22 11.80
N ASP A 98 7.34 -2.35 10.64
CA ASP A 98 8.73 -1.94 10.50
C ASP A 98 8.87 -0.41 10.54
N LEU A 99 7.83 0.33 10.12
CA LEU A 99 7.76 1.79 10.25
C LEU A 99 7.40 2.26 11.66
N MET A 100 6.63 1.46 12.41
CA MET A 100 6.31 1.75 13.81
C MET A 100 7.50 1.50 14.74
N SER A 101 8.47 0.73 14.29
CA SER A 101 9.69 0.40 15.04
C SER A 101 10.73 1.54 14.92
N SER A 102 11.91 1.35 15.51
CA SER A 102 13.00 2.33 15.40
C SER A 102 13.40 2.56 13.94
N PHE A 103 13.57 3.83 13.56
CA PHE A 103 13.99 4.22 12.20
C PHE A 103 15.32 3.58 11.77
N GLY A 104 16.20 3.25 12.72
CA GLY A 104 17.45 2.53 12.44
C GLY A 104 17.21 1.15 11.84
N ILE A 105 16.29 0.37 12.41
CA ILE A 105 15.92 -0.97 11.94
C ILE A 105 15.25 -0.91 10.57
N PHE A 106 14.44 0.12 10.34
CA PHE A 106 13.81 0.35 9.04
C PHE A 106 14.84 0.62 7.94
N THR A 107 15.88 1.40 8.23
CA THR A 107 16.91 1.78 7.24
C THR A 107 17.85 0.62 6.89
N GLU A 108 18.03 -0.34 7.79
CA GLU A 108 18.84 -1.54 7.54
C GLU A 108 18.16 -2.56 6.61
N LYS A 109 16.84 -2.45 6.42
CA LYS A 109 16.04 -3.34 5.57
C LYS A 109 15.93 -2.84 4.14
#